data_AF-W4Q2Y0-F1
#
_entry.id   AF-W4Q2Y0-F1
#
_cell.length_a   1.000
_cell.length_b   1.000
_cell.length_c   1.000
_cell.angle_alpha   90.00
_cell.angle_beta   90.00
_cell.angle_gamma   90.00
#
_symmetry.space_group_name_H-M   'P 1'
#
loop_
_entity.id
_entity.type
_entity.pdbx_description
1 polymer ?
#
loop_
_entity_poly.entity_id
_entity_poly.type
_entity_poly.pdbx_seq_one_letter_code
_entity_poly.pdbx_strand_id
1 'polypeptide(L)'
;MFFRKKKAVDERVQNIQNKIYKELYMIIMALAILSIAIKFATIEVSLQLVMTEWVILLFSSLYYLQRSAYLGIYSAEVEMHDSRSKLKLRTKHIIIGIAIGFIIAGVFATNSAVNYADNRQEAINYFFLVLGVSLFIYVPIFAGLTGLSYLAAKKKSDQMNEKELEDQEGKW
;
A
#
# COMPACT_ATOMS: atom_id res chain seq x y z
N MET A 1 -1.80 -8.50 36.26
CA MET A 1 -0.66 -7.55 36.28
C MET A 1 0.64 -8.35 36.31
N PHE A 2 1.19 -8.72 35.15
CA PHE A 2 2.45 -9.49 35.06
C PHE A 2 3.51 -8.62 34.39
N PHE A 3 4.08 -7.70 35.15
CA PHE A 3 5.26 -6.94 34.71
C PHE A 3 6.50 -7.82 34.86
N ARG A 4 6.69 -8.72 33.89
CA ARG A 4 7.94 -9.47 33.73
C ARG A 4 9.01 -8.45 33.34
N LYS A 5 9.97 -8.18 34.23
CA LYS A 5 11.12 -7.30 33.94
C LYS A 5 11.77 -7.77 32.63
N LYS A 6 11.82 -6.90 31.62
CA LYS A 6 12.53 -7.18 30.36
C LYS A 6 14.00 -7.38 30.71
N LYS A 7 14.55 -8.55 30.40
CA LYS A 7 16.00 -8.78 30.46
C LYS A 7 16.65 -7.84 29.44
N ALA A 8 17.81 -7.29 29.76
CA ALA A 8 18.62 -6.58 28.78
C ALA A 8 18.96 -7.57 27.65
N VAL A 9 18.42 -7.32 26.46
CA VAL A 9 18.67 -8.12 25.26
C VAL A 9 19.59 -7.29 24.38
N ASP A 10 20.64 -7.92 23.86
CA ASP A 10 21.62 -7.30 22.97
C ASP A 10 20.93 -6.62 21.77
N GLU A 11 21.15 -5.32 21.61
CA GLU A 11 20.61 -4.50 20.53
C GLU A 11 21.06 -4.99 19.16
N ARG A 12 22.29 -5.52 19.05
CA ARG A 12 22.80 -6.09 17.80
C ARG A 12 21.97 -7.30 17.37
N VAL A 13 21.63 -8.18 18.32
CA VAL A 13 20.81 -9.37 18.05
C VAL A 13 19.39 -8.96 17.65
N GLN A 14 18.79 -8.01 18.36
CA GLN A 14 17.45 -7.50 18.02
C GLN A 14 17.42 -6.85 16.63
N ASN A 15 18.43 -6.05 16.27
CA ASN A 15 18.48 -5.40 14.97
C ASN A 15 18.57 -6.41 13.82
N ILE A 16 19.37 -7.48 13.99
CA ILE A 16 19.45 -8.58 13.02
C ILE A 16 18.11 -9.31 12.91
N GLN A 17 17.45 -9.61 14.04
CA GLN A 17 16.12 -10.23 14.03
C GLN A 17 15.09 -9.37 13.31
N ASN A 18 15.06 -8.06 13.57
CA ASN A 18 14.15 -7.11 12.90
C ASN A 18 14.38 -7.07 11.39
N LYS A 19 15.65 -7.15 10.94
CA LYS A 19 15.98 -7.24 9.52
C LYS A 19 15.41 -8.53 8.89
N ILE A 20 15.59 -9.67 9.55
CA ILE A 20 15.04 -10.95 9.09
C ILE A 20 13.50 -10.89 9.02
N TYR A 21 12.83 -10.30 10.00
CA TYR A 21 11.38 -10.13 9.98
C TYR A 21 10.91 -9.23 8.83
N LYS A 22 11.65 -8.17 8.51
CA LYS A 22 11.36 -7.31 7.36
C LYS A 22 11.52 -8.06 6.04
N GLU A 23 12.57 -8.87 5.90
CA GLU A 23 12.78 -9.72 4.72
C GLU A 23 11.66 -10.76 4.57
N LEU A 24 11.30 -11.44 5.66
CA LEU A 24 10.20 -12.41 5.68
C LEU A 24 8.86 -11.76 5.30
N TYR A 25 8.57 -10.56 5.81
CA TYR A 25 7.39 -9.80 5.42
C TYR A 25 7.37 -9.56 3.90
N MET A 26 8.47 -9.08 3.32
CA MET A 26 8.54 -8.85 1.87
C MET A 26 8.34 -10.14 1.06
N ILE A 27 8.90 -11.26 1.52
CA ILE A 27 8.73 -12.58 0.88
C ILE A 27 7.26 -13.03 0.94
N ILE A 28 6.59 -12.92 2.09
CA ILE A 28 5.18 -13.28 2.24
C ILE A 28 4.30 -12.44 1.31
N MET A 29 4.56 -11.13 1.24
CA MET A 29 3.82 -10.23 0.34
C MET A 29 4.03 -10.61 -1.12
N ALA A 30 5.25 -10.95 -1.53
CA ALA A 30 5.55 -11.39 -2.89
C ALA A 30 4.88 -12.73 -3.23
N LEU A 31 4.90 -13.70 -2.30
CA LEU A 31 4.23 -15.00 -2.48
C LEU A 31 2.71 -14.86 -2.58
N ALA A 32 2.10 -13.96 -1.81
CA ALA A 32 0.67 -13.69 -1.91
C ALA A 32 0.30 -13.10 -3.28
N ILE A 33 1.08 -12.15 -3.79
CA ILE A 33 0.89 -11.59 -5.14
C ILE A 33 1.08 -12.67 -6.21
N LEU A 34 2.14 -13.49 -6.10
CA LEU A 34 2.41 -14.58 -7.03
C LEU A 34 1.27 -15.62 -7.03
N SER A 35 0.76 -15.98 -5.85
CA SER A 35 -0.38 -16.89 -5.70
C SER A 35 -1.61 -16.36 -6.42
N ILE A 36 -1.94 -15.07 -6.23
CA ILE A 36 -3.05 -14.41 -6.94
C ILE A 36 -2.85 -14.51 -8.46
N ALA A 37 -1.66 -14.17 -8.95
CA ALA A 37 -1.35 -14.19 -10.39
C ALA A 37 -1.48 -15.60 -10.99
N ILE A 38 -0.96 -16.63 -10.32
CA ILE A 38 -1.05 -18.03 -10.77
C ILE A 38 -2.50 -18.49 -10.78
N LYS A 39 -3.27 -18.20 -9.72
CA LYS A 39 -4.68 -18.60 -9.64
C LYS A 39 -5.50 -17.96 -10.76
N PHE A 40 -5.33 -16.67 -11.02
CA PHE A 40 -6.00 -16.01 -12.15
C PHE A 40 -5.56 -16.52 -13.53
N ALA A 41 -4.33 -17.04 -13.66
CA ALA A 41 -3.83 -17.56 -14.93
C ALA A 41 -4.24 -19.02 -15.20
N THR A 42 -4.46 -19.83 -14.16
CA THR A 42 -4.66 -21.29 -14.26
C THR A 42 -6.05 -21.77 -13.87
N ILE A 43 -6.75 -21.02 -13.02
CA ILE A 43 -8.06 -21.37 -12.48
C ILE A 43 -9.07 -20.30 -12.94
N GLU A 44 -10.32 -20.68 -13.15
CA GLU A 44 -11.40 -19.73 -13.44
C GLU A 44 -11.40 -18.55 -12.45
N VAL A 45 -11.73 -17.37 -12.98
CA VAL A 45 -11.61 -16.02 -12.37
C VAL A 45 -12.60 -15.82 -11.22
N SER A 46 -12.57 -16.67 -10.20
CA SER A 46 -13.41 -16.53 -9.01
C SER A 46 -12.65 -15.78 -7.92
N LEU A 47 -13.15 -14.59 -7.57
CA LEU A 47 -12.61 -13.78 -6.48
C LEU A 47 -12.59 -14.52 -5.15
N GLN A 48 -13.52 -15.46 -4.92
CA GLN A 48 -13.59 -16.26 -3.70
C GLN A 48 -12.32 -17.10 -3.47
N LEU A 49 -11.69 -17.59 -4.54
CA LEU A 49 -10.49 -18.42 -4.46
C LEU A 49 -9.22 -17.66 -4.06
N VAL A 50 -9.23 -16.33 -4.18
CA VAL A 50 -8.08 -15.45 -3.85
C VAL A 50 -8.35 -14.52 -2.67
N MET A 51 -9.50 -14.68 -1.99
CA MET A 51 -9.89 -13.80 -0.87
C MET A 51 -8.86 -13.79 0.25
N THR A 52 -8.30 -14.95 0.60
CA THR A 52 -7.33 -15.06 1.69
C THR A 52 -6.07 -14.26 1.39
N GLU A 53 -5.55 -14.33 0.16
CA GLU A 53 -4.38 -13.55 -0.25
C GLU A 53 -4.68 -12.04 -0.24
N TRP A 54 -5.86 -11.62 -0.69
CA TRP A 54 -6.28 -10.23 -0.59
C TRP A 54 -6.34 -9.74 0.85
N VAL A 55 -6.89 -10.56 1.76
CA VAL A 55 -6.93 -10.25 3.20
C VAL A 55 -5.51 -10.10 3.76
N ILE A 56 -4.60 -11.03 3.44
CA ILE A 56 -3.20 -10.96 3.89
C ILE A 56 -2.54 -9.67 3.39
N LEU A 57 -2.66 -9.36 2.10
CA LEU A 57 -2.05 -8.18 1.51
C LEU A 57 -2.60 -6.88 2.12
N LEU A 58 -3.92 -6.77 2.25
CA LEU A 58 -4.58 -5.56 2.75
C LEU A 58 -4.32 -5.34 4.24
N PHE A 59 -4.60 -6.33 5.08
CA PHE A 59 -4.47 -6.17 6.53
C PHE A 59 -3.02 -6.00 6.96
N SER A 60 -2.08 -6.72 6.35
CA SER A 60 -0.66 -6.59 6.71
C SER A 60 -0.12 -5.22 6.31
N SER A 61 -0.50 -4.71 5.13
CA SER A 61 -0.09 -3.38 4.67
C SER A 61 -0.68 -2.26 5.54
N LEU A 62 -1.98 -2.37 5.88
CA LEU A 62 -2.64 -1.42 6.76
C LEU A 62 -2.05 -1.44 8.17
N TYR A 63 -1.79 -2.62 8.72
CA TYR A 63 -1.15 -2.76 10.03
C TYR A 63 0.24 -2.12 10.03
N TYR A 64 1.05 -2.37 9.00
CA TYR A 64 2.37 -1.75 8.87
C TYR A 64 2.28 -0.22 8.80
N LEU A 65 1.40 0.33 7.95
CA LEU A 65 1.24 1.78 7.81
C LEU A 65 0.79 2.43 9.12
N GLN A 66 -0.23 1.86 9.76
CA GLN A 66 -0.73 2.37 11.03
C GLN A 66 0.34 2.28 12.12
N ARG A 67 1.01 1.12 12.25
CA ARG A 67 2.00 0.91 13.30
C ARG A 67 3.22 1.80 13.13
N SER A 68 3.72 1.95 11.91
CA SER A 68 4.88 2.82 11.61
C SER A 68 4.55 4.29 11.87
N ALA A 69 3.33 4.73 11.56
CA ALA A 69 2.88 6.09 11.87
C ALA A 69 2.74 6.34 13.38
N TYR A 70 2.19 5.39 14.15
CA TYR A 70 2.05 5.57 15.61
C TYR A 70 3.36 5.49 16.38
N LEU A 71 4.36 4.82 15.82
CA LEU A 71 5.70 4.74 16.41
C LEU A 71 6.60 5.90 15.98
N GLY A 72 6.13 6.85 15.15
CA GLY A 72 6.96 7.97 14.70
C GLY A 72 8.01 7.63 13.63
N ILE A 73 8.18 6.33 13.35
CA ILE A 73 9.19 5.80 12.42
C ILE A 73 8.87 6.16 10.97
N TYR A 74 7.60 6.32 10.62
CA TYR A 74 7.19 6.63 9.24
C TYR A 74 7.78 7.95 8.75
N SER A 75 7.85 8.98 9.60
CA SER A 75 8.49 10.26 9.27
C SER A 75 9.99 10.11 8.99
N ALA A 76 10.70 9.35 9.83
CA ALA A 76 12.12 9.06 9.64
C ALA A 76 12.37 8.25 8.35
N GLU A 77 11.50 7.29 8.02
CA GLU A 77 11.54 6.59 6.73
C GLU A 77 11.35 7.54 5.56
N VAL A 78 10.46 8.53 5.71
CA VAL A 78 10.21 9.52 4.68
C VAL A 78 11.43 10.40 4.43
N GLU A 79 12.03 10.92 5.49
CA GLU A 79 13.23 11.75 5.42
C GLU A 79 14.45 10.99 4.88
N MET A 80 14.64 9.75 5.32
CA MET A 80 15.72 8.90 4.82
C MET A 80 15.56 8.59 3.33
N HIS A 81 14.34 8.37 2.86
CA HIS A 81 14.10 8.18 1.44
C HIS A 81 14.33 9.48 0.65
N ASP A 82 13.74 10.59 1.10
CA ASP A 82 13.77 11.86 0.37
C ASP A 82 15.19 12.49 0.35
N SER A 83 16.04 12.17 1.32
CA SER A 83 17.48 12.54 1.29
C SER A 83 18.31 11.73 0.29
N ARG A 84 17.89 10.50 -0.04
CA ARG A 84 18.60 9.59 -0.95
C ARG A 84 18.02 9.55 -2.37
N SER A 85 16.77 10.00 -2.55
CA SER A 85 16.01 9.89 -3.79
C SER A 85 15.72 11.25 -4.40
N LYS A 86 15.84 11.36 -5.73
CA LYS A 86 15.42 12.56 -6.48
C LYS A 86 13.90 12.74 -6.49
N LEU A 87 13.14 11.64 -6.41
CA LEU A 87 11.68 11.67 -6.36
C LEU A 87 11.22 11.58 -4.91
N LYS A 88 10.47 12.60 -4.47
CA LYS A 88 9.86 12.62 -3.13
C LYS A 88 8.85 11.49 -2.97
N LEU A 89 8.77 10.89 -1.79
CA LEU A 89 7.82 9.80 -1.51
C LEU A 89 6.38 10.18 -1.75
N ARG A 90 6.00 11.43 -1.44
CA ARG A 90 4.66 11.94 -1.73
C ARG A 90 4.30 11.78 -3.20
N THR A 91 5.20 12.20 -4.08
CA THR A 91 5.03 12.10 -5.54
C THR A 91 4.95 10.64 -5.97
N LYS A 92 5.78 9.77 -5.38
CA LYS A 92 5.75 8.33 -5.64
C LYS A 92 4.39 7.71 -5.30
N HIS A 93 3.80 8.05 -4.16
CA HIS A 93 2.48 7.55 -3.76
C HIS A 93 1.37 8.02 -4.71
N ILE A 94 1.42 9.28 -5.14
CA ILE A 94 0.46 9.81 -6.12
C ILE A 94 0.60 9.06 -7.46
N ILE A 95 1.82 8.87 -7.96
CA ILE A 95 2.08 8.12 -9.20
C ILE A 95 1.55 6.68 -9.09
N ILE A 96 1.76 6.01 -7.95
CA ILE A 96 1.22 4.67 -7.72
C ILE A 96 -0.32 4.68 -7.76
N GLY A 97 -0.96 5.66 -7.13
CA GLY A 97 -2.42 5.81 -7.18
C GLY A 97 -2.94 6.04 -8.59
N ILE A 98 -2.27 6.90 -9.37
CA ILE A 98 -2.58 7.11 -10.79
C ILE A 98 -2.46 5.79 -11.56
N ALA A 99 -1.34 5.08 -11.42
CA ALA A 99 -1.11 3.81 -12.13
C ALA A 99 -2.19 2.76 -11.82
N ILE A 100 -2.60 2.64 -10.54
CA ILE A 100 -3.70 1.75 -10.13
C ILE A 100 -5.02 2.17 -10.82
N GLY A 101 -5.34 3.46 -10.83
CA GLY A 101 -6.53 3.98 -11.51
C GLY A 101 -6.55 3.66 -13.00
N PHE A 102 -5.41 3.78 -13.69
CA PHE A 102 -5.28 3.40 -15.11
C PHE A 102 -5.48 1.90 -15.34
N ILE A 103 -4.91 1.05 -14.48
CA ILE A 103 -5.07 -0.41 -14.58
C ILE A 103 -6.55 -0.79 -14.43
N ILE A 104 -7.23 -0.25 -13.42
CA ILE A 104 -8.65 -0.53 -13.16
C ILE A 104 -9.53 -0.04 -14.31
N ALA A 105 -9.26 1.16 -14.82
CA ALA A 105 -9.98 1.69 -15.98
C ALA A 105 -9.80 0.82 -17.23
N GLY A 106 -8.58 0.33 -17.49
CA GLY A 106 -8.31 -0.59 -18.59
C GLY A 106 -9.05 -1.92 -18.44
N VAL A 107 -9.11 -2.48 -17.23
CA VAL A 107 -9.85 -3.71 -16.95
C VAL A 107 -11.35 -3.52 -17.22
N PHE A 108 -11.96 -2.44 -16.73
CA PHE A 108 -13.38 -2.19 -16.96
C PHE A 108 -13.71 -1.87 -18.41
N ALA A 109 -12.88 -1.09 -19.09
CA ALA A 109 -13.04 -0.82 -20.51
C ALA A 109 -12.97 -2.10 -21.36
N THR A 110 -11.99 -2.97 -21.07
CA THR A 110 -11.85 -4.26 -21.75
C THR A 110 -13.04 -5.18 -21.47
N ASN A 111 -13.46 -5.28 -20.21
CA ASN A 111 -14.64 -6.05 -19.82
C ASN A 111 -15.90 -5.56 -20.55
N SER A 112 -16.09 -4.24 -20.65
CA SER A 112 -17.22 -3.65 -21.37
C SER A 112 -17.19 -3.98 -22.86
N ALA A 113 -16.01 -3.92 -23.50
CA ALA A 113 -15.88 -4.16 -24.92
C ALA A 113 -16.04 -5.65 -25.30
N VAL A 114 -15.57 -6.56 -24.43
CA VAL A 114 -15.59 -8.00 -24.70
C VAL A 114 -16.93 -8.65 -24.36
N ASN A 115 -17.56 -8.25 -23.24
CA ASN A 115 -18.72 -8.97 -22.71
C ASN A 115 -20.08 -8.31 -23.03
N TYR A 116 -20.10 -7.06 -23.51
CA TYR A 116 -21.36 -6.32 -23.71
C TYR A 116 -21.59 -5.81 -25.12
N ALA A 117 -20.61 -5.91 -26.03
CA ALA A 117 -20.77 -5.44 -27.41
C ALA A 117 -21.21 -6.58 -28.34
N ASP A 118 -22.20 -6.32 -29.18
CA ASP A 118 -22.70 -7.31 -30.14
C ASP A 118 -21.91 -7.29 -31.47
N ASN A 119 -21.26 -6.16 -31.78
CA ASN A 119 -20.45 -6.00 -32.97
C ASN A 119 -19.17 -5.18 -32.73
N ARG A 120 -18.27 -5.20 -33.72
CA ARG A 120 -16.95 -4.55 -33.62
C ARG A 120 -17.04 -3.03 -33.42
N GLN A 121 -18.03 -2.37 -34.03
CA GLN A 121 -18.16 -0.92 -33.92
C GLN A 121 -18.63 -0.54 -32.50
N GLU A 122 -19.58 -1.29 -31.95
CA GLU A 122 -20.01 -1.15 -30.55
C GLU A 122 -18.88 -1.46 -29.57
N ALA A 123 -18.06 -2.48 -29.82
CA ALA A 123 -16.94 -2.82 -28.95
C ALA A 123 -15.95 -1.66 -28.82
N ILE A 124 -15.62 -1.00 -29.94
CA ILE A 124 -14.75 0.19 -29.96
C ILE A 124 -15.41 1.34 -29.19
N ASN A 125 -16.70 1.59 -29.44
CA ASN A 125 -17.43 2.66 -28.77
C ASN A 125 -17.50 2.45 -27.25
N TYR A 126 -17.87 1.24 -26.80
CA TYR A 126 -17.97 0.88 -25.39
C TYR A 126 -16.60 0.93 -24.70
N PHE A 127 -15.54 0.45 -25.36
CA PHE A 127 -14.18 0.53 -24.82
C PHE A 127 -13.81 1.97 -24.49
N PHE A 128 -13.90 2.89 -25.46
CA PHE A 128 -13.46 4.28 -25.26
C PHE A 128 -14.39 5.06 -24.32
N LEU A 129 -15.70 4.80 -24.35
CA LEU A 129 -16.65 5.42 -23.44
C LEU A 129 -16.37 5.01 -21.98
N VAL A 130 -16.27 3.71 -21.72
CA VAL A 130 -16.00 3.21 -20.37
C VAL A 130 -14.59 3.55 -19.92
N LEU A 131 -13.59 3.53 -20.81
CA LEU A 131 -12.24 3.97 -20.49
C LEU A 131 -12.21 5.44 -20.05
N GLY A 132 -12.85 6.33 -20.81
CA GLY A 132 -12.90 7.75 -20.50
C GLY A 132 -13.58 8.04 -19.15
N VAL A 133 -14.76 7.46 -18.93
CA VAL A 133 -15.51 7.59 -17.66
C VAL A 133 -14.72 6.99 -16.49
N SER A 134 -14.16 5.79 -16.68
CA SER A 134 -13.40 5.10 -15.63
C SER A 134 -12.11 5.84 -15.27
N LEU A 135 -11.39 6.42 -16.25
CA LEU A 135 -10.22 7.24 -15.95
C LEU A 135 -10.60 8.48 -15.15
N PHE A 136 -11.68 9.16 -15.54
CA PHE A 136 -12.16 10.34 -14.83
C PHE A 136 -12.57 10.06 -13.38
N ILE A 137 -13.06 8.85 -13.09
CA ILE A 137 -13.48 8.45 -11.74
C ILE A 137 -12.30 7.86 -10.95
N TYR A 138 -11.68 6.79 -11.44
CA TYR A 138 -10.75 5.99 -10.65
C TYR A 138 -9.37 6.64 -10.50
N VAL A 139 -8.85 7.34 -11.50
CA VAL A 139 -7.53 8.00 -11.38
C VAL A 139 -7.51 9.03 -10.24
N PRO A 140 -8.42 10.03 -10.17
CA PRO A 140 -8.39 10.98 -9.07
C PRO A 140 -8.72 10.34 -7.73
N ILE A 141 -9.62 9.35 -7.68
CA ILE A 141 -9.93 8.63 -6.44
C ILE A 141 -8.69 7.93 -5.89
N PHE A 142 -7.98 7.13 -6.70
CA PHE A 142 -6.82 6.39 -6.21
C PHE A 142 -5.60 7.29 -5.97
N ALA A 143 -5.37 8.31 -6.81
CA ALA A 143 -4.33 9.31 -6.57
C ALA A 143 -4.58 10.09 -5.26
N GLY A 144 -5.84 10.47 -5.03
CA GLY A 144 -6.28 11.11 -3.79
C GLY A 144 -6.14 10.18 -2.60
N LEU A 145 -6.61 8.94 -2.70
CA LEU A 145 -6.54 7.95 -1.62
C LEU A 145 -5.10 7.69 -1.18
N THR A 146 -4.18 7.45 -2.11
CA THR A 146 -2.77 7.18 -1.77
C THR A 146 -2.08 8.45 -1.24
N GLY A 147 -2.36 9.60 -1.83
CA GLY A 147 -1.83 10.90 -1.38
C GLY A 147 -2.31 11.28 0.02
N LEU A 148 -3.60 11.16 0.29
CA LEU A 148 -4.21 11.43 1.60
C LEU A 148 -3.71 10.44 2.65
N SER A 149 -3.59 9.15 2.30
CA SER A 149 -3.04 8.14 3.21
C SER A 149 -1.60 8.47 3.62
N TYR A 150 -0.77 8.90 2.66
CA TYR A 150 0.58 9.39 2.93
C TYR A 150 0.57 10.60 3.89
N LEU A 151 -0.27 11.61 3.61
CA LEU A 151 -0.35 12.82 4.43
C LEU A 151 -0.83 12.50 5.86
N ALA A 152 -1.83 11.62 5.99
CA ALA A 152 -2.35 11.21 7.28
C ALA A 152 -1.31 10.44 8.09
N ALA A 153 -0.62 9.48 7.48
CA ALA A 153 0.44 8.71 8.13
C ALA A 153 1.61 9.59 8.56
N LYS A 154 2.06 10.50 7.67
CA LYS A 154 3.13 11.45 7.98
C LYS A 154 2.75 12.39 9.12
N LYS A 155 1.58 13.04 9.02
CA LYS A 155 1.10 13.96 10.06
C LYS A 155 0.99 13.25 11.41
N LYS A 156 0.47 12.02 11.44
CA LYS A 156 0.35 11.24 12.67
C LYS A 156 1.72 10.91 13.25
N SER A 157 2.67 10.54 12.40
CA SER A 157 4.04 10.22 12.79
C SER A 157 4.80 11.44 13.33
N ASP A 158 4.70 12.59 12.67
CA ASP A 158 5.29 13.85 13.13
C ASP A 158 4.74 14.24 14.52
N GLN A 159 3.42 14.14 14.71
CA GLN A 159 2.78 14.38 16.01
C GLN A 159 3.25 13.45 17.13
N MET A 160 3.62 12.21 16.81
CA MET A 160 4.13 11.28 17.83
C MET A 160 5.58 11.62 18.21
N ASN A 161 6.39 12.03 17.23
CA ASN A 161 7.77 12.47 17.47
C ASN A 161 7.81 13.76 18.29
N GLU A 162 6.97 14.75 17.98
CA GLU A 162 6.86 15.99 18.75
C GLU A 162 6.50 15.72 20.22
N LYS A 163 5.51 14.86 20.47
CA LYS A 163 5.11 14.46 21.83
C LYS A 163 6.24 13.78 22.59
N GLU A 164 7.00 12.92 21.92
CA GLU A 164 8.12 12.23 22.57
C GLU A 164 9.25 13.21 22.96
N LEU A 165 9.48 14.26 22.15
CA LEU A 165 10.42 15.33 22.48
C LEU A 165 9.94 16.18 23.66
N GLU A 166 8.67 16.60 23.67
CA GLU A 166 8.07 17.36 24.78
C GLU A 166 8.13 16.57 26.11
N ASP A 167 7.84 15.27 26.07
CA ASP A 167 7.89 14.36 27.23
C ASP A 167 9.33 14.17 27.77
N GLN A 168 10.35 14.38 26.94
CA GLN A 168 11.76 14.33 27.33
C GLN A 168 12.24 15.66 27.90
N GLU A 169 11.82 16.79 27.33
CA GLU A 169 12.16 18.13 27.81
C GLU A 169 11.49 18.45 29.16
N GLY A 170 10.25 18.02 29.38
CA GLY A 170 9.53 18.22 30.65
C GLY A 170 9.99 17.35 31.82
N LYS A 171 11.00 16.49 31.64
CA LYS A 171 11.57 15.61 32.68
C LYS A 171 12.86 16.14 33.32
N TRP A 172 13.24 17.39 33.04
CA TRP A 172 14.39 18.07 33.63
C TRP A 172 13.97 19.21 34.56
#